data_AF-A0A9C7SJK3-F1
#
_entry.id   AF-A0A9C7SJK3-F1
#
_cell.length_a   1.000
_cell.length_b   1.000
_cell.length_c   1.000
_cell.angle_alpha   90.00
_cell.angle_beta   90.00
_cell.angle_gamma   90.00
#
_symmetry.space_group_name_H-M   'P 1'
#
loop_
_entity.id
_entity.type
_entity.pdbx_description
1 polymer ?
#
loop_
_entity_poly.entity_id
_entity_poly.type
_entity_poly.pdbx_seq_one_letter_code
_entity_poly.pdbx_strand_id
1 'polypeptide(L)'
;YSWPGNVRELKNLIQRLLILKRGVEVTVEEVQSALGKRTVAEVSSEPAPDYNQSLREARDQFERSYLLHHLKQVSGNVSELAQIVGMERTHLYRKLKALDINPKNSRRT
;
A
#
# COMPACT_ATOMS: atom_id res chain seq x y z
N TYR A 1 -14.06 7.14 -11.57
CA TYR A 1 -12.79 7.19 -10.81
C TYR A 1 -13.12 6.91 -9.35
N SER A 2 -12.61 5.81 -8.80
CA SER A 2 -12.87 5.40 -7.42
C SER A 2 -11.78 5.98 -6.54
N TRP A 3 -11.93 7.19 -6.03
CA TRP A 3 -10.93 7.97 -5.25
C TRP A 3 -10.35 7.17 -4.07
N PRO A 4 -9.19 6.49 -4.23
CA PRO A 4 -8.73 5.55 -3.21
C PRO A 4 -8.18 6.23 -1.94
N GLY A 5 -7.83 7.52 -1.99
CA GLY A 5 -7.25 8.27 -0.87
C GLY A 5 -8.11 9.41 -0.30
N ASN A 6 -9.42 9.39 -0.56
CA ASN A 6 -10.41 10.35 -0.03
C ASN A 6 -9.95 11.83 -0.12
N VAL A 7 -10.17 12.61 0.94
CA VAL A 7 -9.98 14.07 1.03
C VAL A 7 -8.55 14.51 0.68
N ARG A 8 -7.55 13.68 0.98
CA ARG A 8 -6.15 14.01 0.68
C ARG A 8 -5.89 14.03 -0.82
N GLU A 9 -6.50 13.11 -1.56
CA GLU A 9 -6.38 13.07 -3.02
C GLU A 9 -7.15 14.20 -3.69
N LEU A 10 -8.34 14.52 -3.16
CA LEU A 10 -9.09 15.67 -3.62
C LEU A 10 -8.28 16.97 -3.42
N LYS A 11 -7.67 17.15 -2.23
CA LYS A 11 -6.81 18.29 -1.95
C LYS A 11 -5.62 18.37 -2.91
N ASN A 12 -4.94 17.26 -3.14
CA ASN A 12 -3.80 17.22 -4.06
C ASN A 12 -4.21 17.49 -5.52
N LEU A 13 -5.39 17.02 -5.95
CA LEU A 13 -5.92 17.33 -7.27
C LEU A 13 -6.24 18.83 -7.39
N ILE A 14 -6.93 19.40 -6.41
CA ILE A 14 -7.24 20.84 -6.37
C ILE A 14 -5.95 21.67 -6.39
N GLN A 15 -4.93 21.29 -5.62
CA GLN A 15 -3.63 21.96 -5.63
C GLN A 15 -2.95 21.89 -7.00
N ARG A 16 -2.97 20.73 -7.65
CA ARG A 16 -2.41 20.59 -9.02
C ARG A 16 -3.17 21.45 -10.01
N LEU A 17 -4.51 21.47 -9.94
CA LEU A 17 -5.32 22.32 -10.79
C LEU A 17 -5.00 23.81 -10.57
N LEU A 18 -4.84 24.24 -9.32
CA LEU A 18 -4.43 25.62 -9.01
C LEU A 18 -3.06 25.99 -9.58
N ILE A 19 -2.10 25.05 -9.62
CA ILE A 19 -0.76 25.27 -10.18
C ILE A 19 -0.78 25.28 -11.72
N LEU A 20 -1.56 24.38 -12.33
CA LEU A 20 -1.63 24.21 -13.79
C LEU A 20 -2.54 25.24 -14.46
N LYS A 21 -3.40 25.91 -13.69
CA LYS A 21 -4.37 26.88 -14.19
C LYS A 21 -3.67 28.05 -14.88
N ARG A 22 -4.07 28.29 -16.13
CA ARG A 22 -3.78 29.53 -16.87
C ARG A 22 -5.11 30.21 -17.21
N GLY A 23 -5.85 30.69 -16.20
CA GLY A 23 -7.16 31.31 -16.40
C GLY A 23 -8.02 31.45 -15.14
N VAL A 24 -9.27 31.88 -15.31
CA VAL A 24 -10.25 32.05 -14.22
C VAL A 24 -11.17 30.83 -14.06
N GLU A 25 -11.38 30.05 -15.12
CA GLU A 25 -12.18 28.83 -15.12
C GLU A 25 -11.30 27.58 -15.30
N VAL A 26 -11.77 26.44 -14.78
CA VAL A 26 -11.09 25.14 -14.92
C VAL A 26 -11.90 24.31 -15.89
N THR A 27 -11.30 23.86 -17.00
CA THR A 27 -12.01 23.05 -18.00
C THR A 27 -11.95 21.56 -17.69
N VAL A 28 -12.87 20.78 -18.29
CA VAL A 28 -12.93 19.32 -18.08
C VAL A 28 -11.62 18.64 -18.55
N GLU A 29 -11.00 19.15 -19.60
CA GLU A 29 -9.74 18.67 -20.15
C GLU A 29 -8.57 18.89 -19.19
N GLU A 30 -8.55 20.02 -18.48
CA GLU A 30 -7.55 20.31 -17.44
C GLU A 30 -7.70 19.37 -16.25
N VAL A 31 -8.93 19.06 -15.86
CA VAL A 31 -9.23 18.06 -14.82
C VAL A 31 -8.77 16.67 -15.25
N GLN A 32 -9.06 16.26 -16.48
CA GLN A 32 -8.62 14.98 -17.03
C GLN A 32 -7.10 14.89 -17.17
N SER A 33 -6.43 15.99 -17.53
CA SER A 33 -4.97 16.09 -17.58
C SER A 33 -4.34 16.02 -16.19
N ALA A 34 -4.90 16.70 -15.19
CA ALA A 34 -4.44 16.64 -13.80
C ALA A 34 -4.69 15.26 -13.15
N LEU A 35 -5.73 14.54 -13.60
CA LEU A 35 -5.98 13.14 -13.28
C LEU A 35 -5.05 12.18 -14.05
N GLY A 36 -4.63 12.56 -15.25
CA GLY A 36 -3.89 11.74 -16.22
C GLY A 36 -2.38 11.69 -15.98
N LYS A 37 -1.86 10.46 -15.84
CA LYS A 37 -0.49 10.09 -15.48
C LYS A 37 -0.13 10.33 -14.02
N ARG A 38 -0.92 9.73 -13.12
CA ARG A 38 -0.24 8.82 -12.20
C ARG A 38 0.29 7.68 -13.06
N THR A 39 1.58 7.69 -13.38
CA THR A 39 2.30 6.42 -13.35
C THR A 39 1.83 5.72 -12.09
N VAL A 40 1.40 4.48 -12.25
CA VAL A 40 1.06 3.58 -11.17
C VAL A 40 2.36 3.32 -10.40
N ALA A 41 2.95 4.36 -9.80
CA ALA A 41 3.88 4.25 -8.72
C ALA A 41 3.04 3.83 -7.54
N GLU A 42 2.69 2.54 -7.53
CA GLU A 42 2.47 1.68 -6.39
C GLU A 42 2.16 2.40 -5.08
N VAL A 43 1.10 3.21 -5.06
CA VAL A 43 0.41 3.45 -3.81
C VAL A 43 -0.36 2.17 -3.60
N SER A 44 0.32 1.25 -2.92
CA SER A 44 -0.17 0.01 -2.36
C SER A 44 -1.35 0.37 -1.47
N SER A 45 -2.47 0.62 -2.13
CA SER A 45 -3.77 0.78 -1.50
C SER A 45 -4.11 -0.66 -1.17
N GLU A 46 -3.81 -1.07 0.06
CA GLU A 46 -4.29 -2.37 0.53
C GLU A 46 -5.79 -2.43 0.22
N PRO A 47 -6.25 -3.47 -0.49
CA PRO A 47 -7.66 -3.58 -0.83
C PRO A 47 -8.47 -3.49 0.46
N ALA A 48 -9.55 -2.71 0.44
CA ALA A 48 -10.45 -2.62 1.57
C ALA A 48 -10.88 -4.05 1.99
N PRO A 49 -11.01 -4.32 3.30
CA PRO A 49 -11.33 -5.65 3.78
C PRO A 49 -12.63 -6.14 3.14
N ASP A 50 -12.59 -7.28 2.46
CA ASP A 50 -13.77 -7.94 1.94
C ASP A 50 -14.48 -8.63 3.10
N TYR A 51 -15.67 -8.16 3.48
CA TYR A 51 -16.45 -8.74 4.57
C TYR A 51 -17.16 -10.05 4.18
N ASN A 52 -17.12 -10.43 2.90
CA ASN A 52 -17.68 -11.70 2.44
C ASN A 52 -16.70 -12.88 2.60
N GLN A 53 -15.42 -12.60 2.88
CA GLN A 53 -14.42 -13.64 3.12
C GLN A 53 -14.49 -14.15 4.56
N SER A 54 -13.99 -15.37 4.79
CA SER A 54 -13.96 -15.92 6.15
C SER A 54 -13.04 -15.09 7.06
N LEU A 55 -13.33 -15.07 8.37
CA LEU A 55 -12.48 -14.39 9.36
C LEU A 55 -11.01 -14.88 9.29
N ARG A 56 -10.81 -16.16 8.95
CA ARG A 56 -9.50 -16.75 8.76
C ARG A 56 -8.74 -16.08 7.61
N GLU A 57 -9.38 -15.97 6.45
CA GLU A 57 -8.80 -15.35 5.25
C GLU A 57 -8.54 -13.86 5.46
N ALA A 58 -9.48 -13.16 6.09
CA ALA A 58 -9.31 -11.74 6.40
C ALA A 58 -8.11 -11.48 7.31
N ARG A 59 -7.94 -12.31 8.35
CA ARG A 59 -6.77 -12.23 9.22
C ARG A 59 -5.49 -12.56 8.47
N ASP A 60 -5.49 -13.63 7.68
CA ASP A 60 -4.30 -14.06 6.94
C ASP A 60 -3.87 -12.97 5.91
N GLN A 61 -4.82 -12.29 5.28
CA GLN A 61 -4.56 -11.16 4.37
C GLN A 61 -3.94 -9.97 5.11
N PHE A 62 -4.52 -9.55 6.23
CA PHE A 62 -3.98 -8.49 7.06
C PHE A 62 -2.57 -8.83 7.57
N GLU A 63 -2.38 -10.03 8.09
CA GLU A 63 -1.08 -10.50 8.59
C GLU A 63 -0.03 -10.51 7.47
N ARG A 64 -0.41 -10.91 6.25
CA ARG A 64 0.48 -10.88 5.09
C ARG A 64 0.94 -9.46 4.78
N SER A 65 0.00 -8.52 4.68
CA SER A 65 0.29 -7.12 4.43
C SER A 65 1.19 -6.49 5.52
N TYR A 66 0.83 -6.72 6.78
CA TYR A 66 1.58 -6.23 7.94
C TYR A 66 3.03 -6.75 7.96
N LEU A 67 3.23 -8.05 7.75
CA LEU A 67 4.56 -8.64 7.73
C LEU A 67 5.37 -8.16 6.52
N LEU A 68 4.77 -8.03 5.34
CA LEU A 68 5.46 -7.51 4.16
C LEU A 68 5.89 -6.05 4.34
N HIS A 69 5.04 -5.22 4.96
CA HIS A 69 5.36 -3.82 5.26
C HIS A 69 6.64 -3.71 6.10
N HIS A 70 6.68 -4.41 7.23
CA HIS A 70 7.85 -4.39 8.12
C HIS A 70 9.06 -5.11 7.52
N LEU A 71 8.86 -6.19 6.77
CA LEU A 71 9.94 -6.93 6.09
C LEU A 71 10.67 -6.06 5.06
N LYS A 72 9.97 -5.15 4.37
CA LYS A 72 10.56 -4.14 3.49
C LYS A 72 11.40 -3.13 4.27
N GLN A 73 10.95 -2.69 5.44
CA GLN A 73 11.69 -1.73 6.27
C GLN A 73 13.00 -2.30 6.81
N VAL A 74 13.04 -3.59 7.13
CA VAL A 74 14.23 -4.28 7.66
C VAL A 74 15.07 -4.97 6.57
N SER A 75 14.84 -4.66 5.29
CA SER A 75 15.60 -5.20 4.15
C SER A 75 15.73 -6.75 4.17
N GLY A 76 14.66 -7.44 4.55
CA GLY A 76 14.67 -8.91 4.65
C GLY A 76 15.46 -9.49 5.83
N ASN A 77 15.74 -8.71 6.89
CA ASN A 77 16.29 -9.20 8.15
C ASN A 77 15.18 -9.78 9.05
N VAL A 78 14.97 -11.09 8.99
CA VAL A 78 13.93 -11.78 9.77
C VAL A 78 14.18 -11.71 11.28
N SER A 79 15.44 -11.61 11.72
CA SER A 79 15.76 -11.50 13.14
C SER A 79 15.30 -10.16 13.72
N GLU A 80 15.45 -9.09 12.94
CA GLU A 80 15.01 -7.75 13.30
C GLU A 80 13.49 -7.62 13.19
N LEU A 81 12.88 -8.21 12.15
CA LEU A 81 11.42 -8.32 12.02
C LEU A 81 10.78 -9.00 13.25
N ALA A 82 11.39 -10.07 13.75
CA ALA A 82 10.92 -10.79 14.94
C ALA A 82 10.88 -9.89 16.19
N GLN A 83 11.86 -9.00 16.34
CA GLN A 83 11.88 -8.04 17.45
C GLN A 83 10.79 -6.97 17.30
N ILE A 84 10.61 -6.42 16.09
CA ILE A 84 9.60 -5.38 15.81
C ILE A 84 8.18 -5.92 16.02
N VAL A 85 7.91 -7.12 15.49
CA VAL A 85 6.58 -7.76 15.56
C VAL A 85 6.34 -8.42 16.92
N GLY A 86 7.37 -8.54 17.77
CA GLY A 86 7.27 -9.17 19.09
C GLY A 86 6.98 -10.67 19.02
N MET A 87 7.43 -11.34 17.97
CA MET A 87 7.23 -12.78 17.77
C MET A 87 8.54 -13.54 17.83
N GLU A 88 8.51 -14.73 18.44
CA GLU A 88 9.62 -15.67 18.38
C GLU A 88 9.99 -16.02 16.93
N ARG A 89 11.30 -16.09 16.65
CA ARG A 89 11.80 -16.25 15.26
C ARG A 89 11.26 -17.51 14.61
N THR A 90 11.26 -18.63 15.34
CA THR A 90 10.74 -19.91 14.85
C THR A 90 9.26 -19.82 14.49
N HIS A 91 8.49 -19.09 15.30
CA HIS A 91 7.07 -18.89 15.04
C HIS A 91 6.85 -17.99 13.82
N LEU A 92 7.64 -16.91 13.70
CA LEU A 92 7.61 -16.01 12.56
C LEU A 92 7.97 -16.73 11.25
N TYR A 93 8.99 -17.60 11.25
CA TYR A 93 9.32 -18.40 10.06
C TYR A 93 8.16 -19.30 9.61
N ARG A 94 7.49 -19.96 10.57
CA ARG A 94 6.32 -20.80 10.27
C ARG A 94 5.18 -19.96 9.70
N LYS A 95 4.98 -18.75 10.24
CA LYS A 95 3.96 -17.79 9.79
C LYS A 95 4.24 -17.29 8.37
N LEU A 96 5.47 -16.86 8.08
CA LEU A 96 5.89 -16.41 6.75
C LEU A 96 5.71 -17.51 5.71
N LYS A 97 6.05 -18.76 6.05
CA LYS A 97 5.83 -19.91 5.16
C LYS A 97 4.35 -20.19 4.91
N ALA A 98 3.49 -20.07 5.93
CA ALA A 98 2.05 -20.26 5.78
C ALA A 98 1.39 -19.18 4.91
N LEU A 99 1.96 -17.96 4.89
CA LEU A 99 1.48 -16.83 4.10
C LEU A 99 2.19 -16.68 2.73
N ASP A 100 3.03 -17.65 2.36
CA ASP A 100 3.84 -17.64 1.13
C ASP A 100 4.71 -16.38 0.95
N ILE A 101 5.29 -15.89 2.05
CA ILE A 101 6.20 -14.74 2.06
C ILE A 101 7.64 -15.24 2.06
N ASN A 102 8.39 -14.93 0.99
CA ASN A 102 9.82 -15.24 0.91
C ASN A 102 10.69 -14.03 1.32
N PRO A 103 11.37 -14.08 2.47
CA PRO A 103 12.21 -12.97 2.95
C PRO A 103 13.46 -12.71 2.12
N LYS A 104 13.84 -13.61 1.20
CA LYS A 104 14.97 -13.39 0.28
C LYS A 104 14.61 -12.49 -0.90
N ASN A 105 13.33 -12.43 -1.28
CA ASN A 105 12.88 -11.62 -2.41
C ASN A 105 12.88 -10.12 -2.08
N SER A 106 12.70 -9.75 -0.82
CA SER A 106 12.72 -8.34 -0.37
C SER A 106 14.12 -7.72 -0.29
N ARG A 107 15.19 -8.47 -0.59
CA ARG A 107 16.58 -7.95 -0.69
C ARG A 107 16.98 -7.52 -2.11
N ARG A 108 16.15 -7.80 -3.12
CA ARG A 108 16.48 -7.64 -4.55
C ARG A 108 15.80 -6.43 -5.21
N THR A 109 15.18 -5.55 -4.44
CA THR A 109 14.54 -4.30 -4.89
C THR A 109 15.15 -3.15 -4.12
#